data_AF-B3C8X9-F1
#
_entry.id   AF-B3C8X9-F1
#
_cell.length_a   1.000
_cell.length_b   1.000
_cell.length_c   1.000
_cell.angle_alpha   90.00
_cell.angle_beta   90.00
_cell.angle_gamma   90.00
#
_symmetry.space_group_name_H-M   'P 1'
#
loop_
_entity.id
_entity.type
_entity.pdbx_description
1 polymer ?
#
loop_
_entity_poly.entity_id
_entity_poly.type
_entity_poly.pdbx_seq_one_letter_code
_entity_poly.pdbx_strand_id
1 'polypeptide(L)'
;MTFGNQTKEVFVPVFNPANPTVEELRGMYVEDNGCVSINAGKFHRKVENSGIKIRTIKGLGYENDCVLLGEATQNVPNMWFTNKSPKAEYDFYTFNGGNATVHVYALPLFPINSKHDTRYGIMIDDGMVQWMTTSAKEYSSQWRLNVFRNSTISTINVNVDKPGKHTLKLICADPGMIIQKVVIDFGGMKRSYLGPNVTYIK
;
A
#
# COMPACT_ATOMS: atom_id res chain seq x y z
N MET A 1 -45.55 16.26 -27.17
CA MET A 1 -45.76 15.60 -25.87
C MET A 1 -44.75 16.20 -24.90
N THR A 2 -45.25 16.94 -23.91
CA THR A 2 -44.48 17.70 -22.93
C THR A 2 -43.69 16.76 -22.02
N PHE A 3 -42.38 17.03 -21.87
CA PHE A 3 -41.54 16.45 -20.84
C PHE A 3 -42.19 16.73 -19.47
N GLY A 4 -42.59 15.68 -18.76
CA GLY A 4 -43.11 15.81 -17.40
C GLY A 4 -42.02 16.34 -16.47
N ASN A 5 -42.36 17.32 -15.64
CA ASN A 5 -41.54 17.83 -14.55
C ASN A 5 -41.28 16.72 -13.52
N GLN A 6 -40.35 15.80 -13.81
CA GLN A 6 -39.91 14.77 -12.88
C GLN A 6 -38.83 15.35 -11.97
N THR A 7 -39.21 15.68 -10.73
CA THR A 7 -38.26 15.94 -9.66
C THR A 7 -37.63 14.62 -9.24
N LYS A 8 -36.29 14.57 -9.22
CA LYS A 8 -35.53 13.44 -8.66
C LYS A 8 -34.76 13.93 -7.44
N GLU A 9 -34.91 13.22 -6.33
CA GLU A 9 -34.17 13.48 -5.10
C GLU A 9 -32.84 12.72 -5.13
N VAL A 10 -31.75 13.39 -4.73
CA VAL A 10 -30.40 12.81 -4.65
C VAL A 10 -29.86 13.09 -3.26
N PHE A 11 -29.50 12.02 -2.54
CA PHE A 11 -28.87 12.14 -1.22
C PHE A 11 -27.37 12.37 -1.37
N VAL A 12 -26.86 13.42 -0.75
CA VAL A 12 -25.43 13.77 -0.74
C VAL A 12 -24.94 13.70 0.71
N PRO A 13 -24.41 12.53 1.17
CA PRO A 13 -23.81 12.45 2.49
C PRO A 13 -22.53 13.28 2.54
N VAL A 14 -22.37 14.08 3.58
CA VAL A 14 -21.19 14.92 3.81
C VAL A 14 -20.60 14.58 5.18
N PHE A 15 -19.31 14.29 5.21
CA PHE A 15 -18.53 14.13 6.43
C PHE A 15 -17.52 15.26 6.52
N ASN A 16 -17.72 16.17 7.48
CA ASN A 16 -16.87 17.33 7.70
C ASN A 16 -16.55 17.46 9.20
N PRO A 17 -15.62 16.64 9.71
CA PRO A 17 -15.26 16.66 11.13
C PRO A 17 -14.58 17.98 11.49
N ALA A 18 -14.81 18.47 12.72
CA ALA A 18 -14.17 19.71 13.19
C ALA A 18 -12.66 19.56 13.39
N ASN A 19 -12.19 18.33 13.65
CA ASN A 19 -10.78 17.99 13.82
C ASN A 19 -10.50 16.58 13.25
N PRO A 20 -9.27 16.32 12.78
CA PRO A 20 -8.20 17.30 12.55
C PRO A 20 -8.53 18.23 11.37
N THR A 21 -7.93 19.42 11.37
CA THR A 21 -7.99 20.39 10.28
C THR A 21 -7.19 19.90 9.07
N VAL A 22 -7.49 20.46 7.88
CA VAL A 22 -6.76 20.12 6.65
C VAL A 22 -5.27 20.45 6.79
N GLU A 23 -4.95 21.56 7.44
CA GLU A 23 -3.59 22.00 7.74
C GLU A 23 -2.81 20.98 8.59
N GLU A 24 -3.43 20.40 9.62
CA GLU A 24 -2.82 19.37 10.47
C GLU A 24 -2.56 18.05 9.73
N LEU A 25 -3.34 17.80 8.67
CA LEU A 25 -3.24 16.62 7.83
C LEU A 25 -2.29 16.78 6.63
N ARG A 26 -1.77 17.99 6.39
CA ARG A 26 -0.89 18.24 5.24
C ARG A 26 0.34 17.35 5.28
N GLY A 27 0.67 16.82 4.12
CA GLY A 27 1.80 15.94 3.92
C GLY A 27 1.55 14.48 4.31
N MET A 28 0.32 14.08 4.65
CA MET A 28 -0.03 12.69 5.00
C MET A 28 -1.05 12.08 4.04
N TYR A 29 -1.14 10.73 4.05
CA TYR A 29 -2.27 10.04 3.44
C TYR A 29 -3.46 10.06 4.40
N VAL A 30 -4.66 10.35 3.92
CA VAL A 30 -5.85 10.47 4.77
C VAL A 30 -6.94 9.55 4.26
N GLU A 31 -7.70 8.96 5.16
CA GLU A 31 -8.86 8.17 4.80
C GLU A 31 -9.89 9.02 4.04
N ASP A 32 -10.28 8.55 2.86
CA ASP A 32 -11.39 9.08 2.07
C ASP A 32 -12.32 7.93 1.67
N ASN A 33 -13.61 8.09 1.94
CA ASN A 33 -14.64 7.08 1.66
C ASN A 33 -14.28 5.67 2.16
N GLY A 34 -13.74 5.53 3.38
CA GLY A 34 -13.39 4.24 3.95
C GLY A 34 -12.07 3.64 3.43
N CYS A 35 -11.24 4.42 2.75
CA CYS A 35 -9.98 3.94 2.16
C CYS A 35 -8.85 4.95 2.37
N VAL A 36 -7.66 4.43 2.72
CA VAL A 36 -6.40 5.16 2.57
C VAL A 36 -5.66 4.59 1.38
N SER A 37 -5.34 5.41 0.38
CA SER A 37 -4.66 4.98 -0.85
C SER A 37 -3.29 5.63 -0.97
N ILE A 38 -2.25 4.82 -0.98
CA ILE A 38 -0.85 5.21 -0.81
C ILE A 38 -0.07 4.97 -2.10
N ASN A 39 0.57 6.02 -2.61
CA ASN A 39 1.59 5.89 -3.65
C ASN A 39 2.87 5.35 -2.99
N ALA A 40 3.25 4.11 -3.32
CA ALA A 40 4.36 3.46 -2.65
C ALA A 40 5.70 4.16 -2.93
N GLY A 41 5.87 4.82 -4.08
CA GLY A 41 7.08 5.58 -4.36
C GLY A 41 7.23 6.89 -3.58
N LYS A 42 6.22 7.31 -2.79
CA LYS A 42 6.21 8.54 -1.99
C LYS A 42 6.15 8.23 -0.49
N PHE A 43 7.19 7.58 0.03
CA PHE A 43 7.37 7.33 1.46
C PHE A 43 7.78 8.60 2.20
N HIS A 44 7.36 8.71 3.47
CA HIS A 44 7.72 9.82 4.35
C HIS A 44 9.13 9.66 4.91
N ARG A 45 9.49 8.44 5.26
CA ARG A 45 10.78 8.08 5.84
C ARG A 45 11.24 6.72 5.32
N LYS A 46 12.52 6.45 5.49
CA LYS A 46 13.10 5.12 5.24
C LYS A 46 14.18 4.81 6.26
N VAL A 47 14.28 3.53 6.60
CA VAL A 47 15.37 2.93 7.37
C VAL A 47 16.15 2.03 6.42
N GLU A 48 17.47 2.19 6.38
CA GLU A 48 18.37 1.45 5.51
C GLU A 48 19.54 0.88 6.31
N ASN A 49 20.33 0.01 5.70
CA ASN A 49 21.61 -0.43 6.25
C ASN A 49 22.73 -0.26 5.20
N SER A 50 23.93 -0.79 5.48
CA SER A 50 25.08 -0.71 4.57
C SER A 50 24.86 -1.49 3.27
N GLY A 51 24.06 -2.55 3.31
CA GLY A 51 23.73 -3.38 2.15
C GLY A 51 22.53 -2.86 1.37
N ILE A 52 21.39 -2.67 2.04
CA ILE A 52 20.09 -2.49 1.40
C ILE A 52 19.72 -1.01 1.36
N LYS A 53 19.46 -0.54 0.13
CA LYS A 53 19.02 0.83 -0.17
C LYS A 53 17.60 0.81 -0.72
N ILE A 54 16.79 1.73 -0.23
CA ILE A 54 15.39 1.90 -0.61
C ILE A 54 15.28 3.18 -1.43
N ARG A 55 14.73 3.06 -2.63
CA ARG A 55 14.59 4.18 -3.55
C ARG A 55 13.27 4.15 -4.29
N THR A 56 12.86 5.32 -4.73
CA THR A 56 11.76 5.48 -5.67
C THR A 56 12.22 5.15 -7.08
N ILE A 57 11.42 4.40 -7.83
CA ILE A 57 11.55 4.25 -9.27
C ILE A 57 10.47 5.13 -9.91
N LYS A 58 10.91 6.17 -10.61
CA LYS A 58 10.02 7.11 -11.32
C LYS A 58 9.60 6.54 -12.68
N GLY A 59 8.41 6.89 -13.15
CA GLY A 59 7.85 6.49 -14.44
C GLY A 59 7.38 5.03 -14.48
N LEU A 60 7.12 4.40 -13.33
CA LEU A 60 6.75 2.99 -13.25
C LEU A 60 5.51 2.80 -12.38
N GLY A 61 4.68 1.81 -12.74
CA GLY A 61 3.51 1.39 -11.99
C GLY A 61 2.30 2.31 -12.12
N TYR A 62 1.21 1.95 -11.45
CA TYR A 62 -0.09 2.64 -11.58
C TYR A 62 -0.08 4.12 -11.19
N GLU A 63 0.80 4.51 -10.27
CA GLU A 63 0.89 5.87 -9.73
C GLU A 63 2.13 6.63 -10.24
N ASN A 64 2.77 6.15 -11.32
CA ASN A 64 4.03 6.65 -11.89
C ASN A 64 5.25 6.61 -10.96
N ASP A 65 5.13 6.18 -9.71
CA ASP A 65 6.23 6.03 -8.78
C ASP A 65 6.07 4.71 -8.01
N CYS A 66 7.10 3.88 -8.00
CA CYS A 66 7.17 2.67 -7.18
C CYS A 66 8.24 2.81 -6.10
N VAL A 67 8.15 2.04 -5.02
CA VAL A 67 9.27 1.80 -4.12
C VAL A 67 9.99 0.51 -4.50
N LEU A 68 11.31 0.59 -4.60
CA LEU A 68 12.20 -0.55 -4.68
C LEU A 68 12.77 -0.82 -3.28
N LEU A 69 12.51 -2.02 -2.77
CA LEU A 69 13.06 -2.51 -1.51
C LEU A 69 14.35 -3.28 -1.79
N GLY A 70 15.50 -2.59 -1.76
CA GLY A 70 16.80 -3.19 -2.04
C GLY A 70 17.04 -3.50 -3.52
N GLU A 71 18.30 -3.63 -3.92
CA GLU A 71 18.65 -4.09 -5.27
C GLU A 71 18.61 -5.62 -5.33
N ALA A 72 18.09 -6.18 -6.42
CA ALA A 72 17.76 -7.61 -6.50
C ALA A 72 18.96 -8.57 -6.29
N THR A 73 20.19 -8.10 -6.51
CA THR A 73 21.41 -8.90 -6.36
C THR A 73 21.98 -8.88 -4.93
N GLN A 74 21.36 -8.17 -4.00
CA GLN A 74 21.83 -8.02 -2.63
C GLN A 74 21.42 -9.23 -1.77
N ASN A 75 22.25 -9.56 -0.77
CA ASN A 75 21.94 -10.66 0.15
C ASN A 75 20.66 -10.40 0.94
N VAL A 76 19.89 -11.48 1.14
CA VAL A 76 18.67 -11.47 1.97
C VAL A 76 19.05 -11.08 3.41
N PRO A 77 18.45 -10.01 3.97
CA PRO A 77 18.69 -9.58 5.34
C PRO A 77 18.12 -10.56 6.37
N ASN A 78 18.63 -10.48 7.60
CA ASN A 78 18.06 -11.22 8.72
C ASN A 78 16.68 -10.64 9.11
N MET A 79 15.64 -11.48 9.07
CA MET A 79 14.24 -11.12 9.32
C MET A 79 13.84 -11.16 10.82
N TRP A 80 14.70 -11.65 11.71
CA TRP A 80 14.40 -11.78 13.15
C TRP A 80 14.37 -10.44 13.90
N PHE A 81 15.01 -9.40 13.36
CA PHE A 81 15.11 -8.08 13.99
C PHE A 81 14.39 -7.01 13.16
N THR A 82 13.07 -7.15 13.03
CA THR A 82 12.18 -6.29 12.21
C THR A 82 12.30 -4.79 12.52
N ASN A 83 12.59 -4.43 13.77
CA ASN A 83 12.82 -3.04 14.18
C ASN A 83 14.04 -2.40 13.49
N LYS A 84 15.06 -3.21 13.16
CA LYS A 84 16.29 -2.77 12.47
C LYS A 84 16.30 -3.12 10.98
N SER A 85 15.32 -3.89 10.51
CA SER A 85 15.21 -4.26 9.10
C SER A 85 14.97 -3.02 8.22
N PRO A 86 15.57 -2.96 7.02
CA PRO A 86 15.31 -1.89 6.07
C PRO A 86 13.83 -1.78 5.73
N LYS A 87 13.28 -0.57 5.77
CA LYS A 87 11.85 -0.33 5.56
C LYS A 87 11.56 1.06 5.01
N ALA A 88 10.49 1.17 4.24
CA ALA A 88 9.86 2.43 3.87
C ALA A 88 8.65 2.68 4.79
N GLU A 89 8.49 3.91 5.26
CA GLU A 89 7.43 4.28 6.21
C GLU A 89 6.51 5.35 5.62
N TYR A 90 5.21 5.19 5.87
CA TYR A 90 4.15 6.05 5.36
C TYR A 90 3.24 6.49 6.51
N ASP A 91 3.16 7.80 6.73
CA ASP A 91 2.23 8.39 7.67
C ASP A 91 0.84 8.45 7.04
N PHE A 92 -0.14 7.91 7.76
CA PHE A 92 -1.54 8.04 7.39
C PHE A 92 -2.44 8.42 8.56
N TYR A 93 -3.58 9.00 8.25
CA TYR A 93 -4.64 9.31 9.20
C TYR A 93 -5.92 8.56 8.83
N THR A 94 -6.57 7.94 9.81
CA THR A 94 -7.84 7.24 9.66
C THR A 94 -8.88 7.76 10.67
N PHE A 95 -10.11 7.94 10.21
CA PHE A 95 -11.27 8.24 11.04
C PHE A 95 -11.90 6.95 11.59
N ASN A 96 -11.56 5.81 10.99
CA ASN A 96 -12.01 4.49 11.39
C ASN A 96 -10.92 3.75 12.19
N GLY A 97 -11.34 3.06 13.25
CA GLY A 97 -10.52 2.09 13.98
C GLY A 97 -11.08 0.67 13.81
N GLY A 98 -10.33 -0.32 14.28
CA GLY A 98 -10.67 -1.74 14.21
C GLY A 98 -10.05 -2.46 13.02
N ASN A 99 -10.80 -3.42 12.47
CA ASN A 99 -10.29 -4.27 11.39
C ASN A 99 -10.21 -3.50 10.06
N ALA A 100 -9.08 -3.63 9.39
CA ALA A 100 -8.85 -3.12 8.05
C ALA A 100 -8.26 -4.22 7.17
N THR A 101 -8.47 -4.09 5.85
CA THR A 101 -7.88 -4.96 4.85
C THR A 101 -6.80 -4.19 4.11
N VAL A 102 -5.55 -4.65 4.15
CA VAL A 102 -4.46 -4.04 3.37
C VAL A 102 -4.28 -4.79 2.07
N HIS A 103 -4.41 -4.07 0.97
CA HIS A 103 -4.10 -4.53 -0.38
C HIS A 103 -2.77 -3.93 -0.82
N VAL A 104 -1.80 -4.78 -1.11
CA VAL A 104 -0.50 -4.36 -1.65
C VAL A 104 -0.38 -4.79 -3.11
N TYR A 105 -0.15 -3.80 -3.96
CA TYR A 105 0.05 -3.96 -5.38
C TYR A 105 1.54 -3.92 -5.65
N ALA A 106 2.10 -5.05 -6.05
CA ALA A 106 3.51 -5.20 -6.40
C ALA A 106 3.65 -5.59 -7.87
N LEU A 107 4.79 -5.28 -8.48
CA LEU A 107 5.07 -5.79 -9.82
C LEU A 107 5.18 -7.32 -9.80
N PRO A 108 4.68 -8.01 -10.84
CA PRO A 108 4.64 -9.46 -10.88
C PRO A 108 6.01 -10.03 -11.29
N LEU A 109 6.96 -9.98 -10.37
CA LEU A 109 8.36 -10.39 -10.58
C LEU A 109 8.59 -11.85 -10.19
N PHE A 110 9.66 -12.42 -10.72
CA PHE A 110 10.22 -13.69 -10.25
C PHE A 110 11.48 -13.46 -9.41
N PRO A 111 11.81 -14.36 -8.48
CA PRO A 111 13.11 -14.34 -7.81
C PRO A 111 14.24 -14.49 -8.83
N ILE A 112 15.35 -13.79 -8.61
CA ILE A 112 16.48 -13.79 -9.56
C ILE A 112 17.26 -15.12 -9.58
N ASN A 113 17.17 -15.93 -8.52
CA ASN A 113 17.79 -17.24 -8.39
C ASN A 113 17.19 -18.00 -7.18
N SER A 114 17.66 -19.23 -6.95
CA SER A 114 17.18 -20.11 -5.86
C SER A 114 17.50 -19.65 -4.43
N LYS A 115 18.36 -18.64 -4.25
CA LYS A 115 18.69 -18.07 -2.94
C LYS A 115 17.79 -16.90 -2.55
N HIS A 116 16.96 -16.42 -3.47
CA HIS A 116 16.05 -15.29 -3.26
C HIS A 116 14.60 -15.76 -3.43
N ASP A 117 13.69 -15.06 -2.78
CA ASP A 117 12.25 -15.14 -3.04
C ASP A 117 11.71 -13.74 -3.38
N THR A 118 10.39 -13.54 -3.36
CA THR A 118 9.72 -12.26 -3.58
C THR A 118 8.95 -11.81 -2.33
N ARG A 119 9.59 -11.93 -1.17
CA ARG A 119 8.96 -11.63 0.12
C ARG A 119 9.16 -10.18 0.54
N TYR A 120 8.17 -9.67 1.26
CA TYR A 120 8.22 -8.38 1.93
C TYR A 120 7.34 -8.42 3.18
N GLY A 121 7.59 -7.53 4.12
CA GLY A 121 6.81 -7.40 5.35
C GLY A 121 5.89 -6.19 5.31
N ILE A 122 4.73 -6.32 5.94
CA ILE A 122 3.79 -5.23 6.20
C ILE A 122 3.62 -5.11 7.71
N MET A 123 3.71 -3.91 8.24
CA MET A 123 3.52 -3.62 9.66
C MET A 123 2.80 -2.28 9.80
N ILE A 124 1.80 -2.22 10.67
CA ILE A 124 1.18 -0.97 11.09
C ILE A 124 1.67 -0.67 12.50
N ASP A 125 2.11 0.57 12.71
CA ASP A 125 2.74 1.06 13.92
C ASP A 125 3.82 0.08 14.40
N ASP A 126 3.77 -0.35 15.65
CA ASP A 126 4.67 -1.36 16.22
C ASP A 126 3.98 -2.73 16.40
N GLY A 127 2.95 -2.99 15.59
CA GLY A 127 2.19 -4.25 15.59
C GLY A 127 2.95 -5.42 14.98
N MET A 128 2.28 -6.57 14.86
CA MET A 128 2.89 -7.79 14.31
C MET A 128 3.15 -7.67 12.81
N VAL A 129 4.37 -8.00 12.37
CA VAL A 129 4.71 -8.04 10.94
C VAL A 129 3.95 -9.18 10.24
N GLN A 130 3.27 -8.84 9.15
CA GLN A 130 2.70 -9.79 8.20
C GLN A 130 3.68 -9.98 7.04
N TRP A 131 4.20 -11.19 6.88
CA TRP A 131 5.10 -11.53 5.78
C TRP A 131 4.31 -12.04 4.58
N MET A 132 4.52 -11.40 3.42
CA MET A 132 3.86 -11.74 2.17
C MET A 132 4.89 -12.20 1.13
N THR A 133 4.45 -13.02 0.19
CA THR A 133 5.21 -13.36 -1.03
C THR A 133 4.37 -13.03 -2.25
N THR A 134 5.01 -12.56 -3.33
CA THR A 134 4.35 -12.38 -4.63
C THR A 134 4.57 -13.55 -5.59
N SER A 135 5.26 -14.59 -5.13
CA SER A 135 5.64 -15.74 -5.95
C SER A 135 4.41 -16.43 -6.52
N ALA A 136 4.43 -16.64 -7.83
CA ALA A 136 3.40 -17.39 -8.54
C ALA A 136 4.10 -18.36 -9.48
N LYS A 137 3.62 -19.61 -9.54
CA LYS A 137 4.16 -20.60 -10.48
C LYS A 137 3.95 -20.09 -11.91
N GLU A 138 4.99 -20.13 -12.73
CA GLU A 138 4.93 -19.76 -14.15
C GLU A 138 3.81 -20.55 -14.87
N TYR A 139 3.09 -19.88 -15.79
CA TYR A 139 1.92 -20.41 -16.52
C TYR A 139 0.69 -20.79 -15.68
N SER A 140 0.74 -20.65 -14.35
CA SER A 140 -0.45 -20.78 -13.52
C SER A 140 -1.51 -19.73 -13.87
N SER A 141 -2.76 -19.99 -13.51
CA SER A 141 -3.85 -19.00 -13.65
C SER A 141 -3.56 -17.72 -12.87
N GLN A 142 -2.94 -17.84 -11.69
CA GLN A 142 -2.53 -16.69 -10.87
C GLN A 142 -1.46 -15.85 -11.57
N TRP A 143 -0.43 -16.50 -12.14
CA TRP A 143 0.60 -15.80 -12.90
C TRP A 143 -0.01 -15.10 -14.13
N ARG A 144 -0.86 -15.78 -14.90
CA ARG A 144 -1.55 -15.17 -16.05
C ARG A 144 -2.36 -13.94 -15.65
N LEU A 145 -3.12 -14.03 -14.56
CA LEU A 145 -3.89 -12.90 -14.04
C LEU A 145 -2.97 -11.75 -13.62
N ASN A 146 -1.86 -12.06 -12.94
CA ASN A 146 -0.88 -11.06 -12.52
C ASN A 146 -0.25 -10.33 -13.71
N VAL A 147 0.09 -11.05 -14.78
CA VAL A 147 0.60 -10.48 -16.03
C VAL A 147 -0.46 -9.59 -16.70
N PHE A 148 -1.71 -10.06 -16.84
CA PHE A 148 -2.78 -9.28 -17.47
C PHE A 148 -3.08 -7.97 -16.74
N ARG A 149 -2.99 -7.96 -15.41
CA ARG A 149 -3.17 -6.75 -14.62
C ARG A 149 -1.88 -5.96 -14.41
N ASN A 150 -0.73 -6.46 -14.85
CA ASN A 150 0.59 -5.90 -14.54
C ASN A 150 0.79 -5.66 -13.02
N SER A 151 0.30 -6.58 -12.19
CA SER A 151 0.44 -6.51 -10.72
C SER A 151 0.18 -7.87 -10.08
N THR A 152 0.93 -8.19 -9.03
CA THR A 152 0.46 -9.10 -7.98
C THR A 152 -0.28 -8.26 -6.94
N ILE A 153 -1.39 -8.77 -6.42
CA ILE A 153 -2.16 -8.15 -5.34
C ILE A 153 -2.16 -9.11 -4.16
N SER A 154 -1.52 -8.71 -3.07
CA SER A 154 -1.54 -9.41 -1.79
C SER A 154 -2.58 -8.74 -0.89
N THR A 155 -3.37 -9.54 -0.18
CA THR A 155 -4.43 -9.05 0.73
C THR A 155 -4.19 -9.62 2.11
N ILE A 156 -4.20 -8.77 3.13
CA ILE A 156 -4.11 -9.17 4.54
C ILE A 156 -5.11 -8.42 5.39
N ASN A 157 -5.61 -9.08 6.44
CA ASN A 157 -6.38 -8.41 7.47
C ASN A 157 -5.45 -7.95 8.58
N VAL A 158 -5.63 -6.71 9.01
CA VAL A 158 -4.88 -6.08 10.10
C VAL A 158 -5.85 -5.41 11.05
N ASN A 159 -5.39 -5.12 12.26
CA ASN A 159 -6.14 -4.34 13.22
C ASN A 159 -5.43 -2.99 13.43
N VAL A 160 -6.18 -1.90 13.29
CA VAL A 160 -5.75 -0.53 13.57
C VAL A 160 -6.48 -0.09 14.82
N ASP A 161 -5.78 -0.03 15.96
CA ASP A 161 -6.37 0.06 17.30
C ASP A 161 -7.48 1.11 17.44
N LYS A 162 -7.20 2.35 17.05
CA LYS A 162 -8.12 3.50 17.21
C LYS A 162 -8.02 4.44 16.00
N PRO A 163 -9.04 5.30 15.77
CA PRO A 163 -8.89 6.41 14.85
C PRO A 163 -7.72 7.32 15.23
N GLY A 164 -7.05 7.90 14.23
CA GLY A 164 -5.94 8.82 14.43
C GLY A 164 -4.82 8.66 13.41
N LYS A 165 -3.62 9.13 13.81
CA LYS A 165 -2.39 9.02 13.03
C LYS A 165 -1.71 7.67 13.28
N HIS A 166 -1.30 7.03 12.20
CA HIS A 166 -0.60 5.74 12.19
C HIS A 166 0.55 5.75 11.19
N THR A 167 1.41 4.74 11.28
CA THR A 167 2.49 4.51 10.33
C THR A 167 2.37 3.14 9.69
N LEU A 168 2.24 3.09 8.37
CA LEU A 168 2.45 1.86 7.60
C LEU A 168 3.94 1.69 7.33
N LYS A 169 4.46 0.47 7.51
CA LYS A 169 5.84 0.10 7.23
C LYS A 169 5.87 -1.03 6.20
N LEU A 170 6.56 -0.80 5.07
CA LEU A 170 6.92 -1.85 4.11
C LEU A 170 8.36 -2.28 4.36
N ILE A 171 8.56 -3.52 4.77
CA ILE A 171 9.84 -4.06 5.23
C ILE A 171 10.46 -4.93 4.13
N CYS A 172 11.74 -4.70 3.84
CA CYS A 172 12.50 -5.53 2.90
C CYS A 172 12.79 -6.90 3.52
N ALA A 173 12.21 -7.97 2.98
CA ALA A 173 12.57 -9.35 3.32
C ALA A 173 13.46 -9.98 2.24
N ASP A 174 13.06 -9.91 0.97
CA ASP A 174 13.94 -10.21 -0.16
C ASP A 174 14.21 -8.93 -0.96
N PRO A 175 15.49 -8.58 -1.20
CA PRO A 175 15.84 -7.43 -2.04
C PRO A 175 15.32 -7.59 -3.48
N GLY A 176 14.99 -6.47 -4.13
CA GLY A 176 14.48 -6.44 -5.50
C GLY A 176 12.96 -6.33 -5.61
N MET A 177 12.25 -6.33 -4.47
CA MET A 177 10.80 -6.14 -4.46
C MET A 177 10.41 -4.74 -4.89
N ILE A 178 9.51 -4.65 -5.88
CA ILE A 178 8.97 -3.39 -6.39
C ILE A 178 7.49 -3.31 -6.04
N ILE A 179 7.13 -2.39 -5.16
CA ILE A 179 5.75 -2.14 -4.73
C ILE A 179 5.30 -0.83 -5.36
N GLN A 180 4.13 -0.84 -6.01
CA GLN A 180 3.60 0.32 -6.73
C GLN A 180 2.51 1.07 -5.95
N LYS A 181 1.69 0.35 -5.16
CA LYS A 181 0.57 0.95 -4.43
C LYS A 181 0.20 0.13 -3.21
N VAL A 182 -0.28 0.81 -2.18
CA VAL A 182 -0.92 0.18 -1.02
C VAL A 182 -2.28 0.83 -0.81
N VAL A 183 -3.30 0.02 -0.52
CA VAL A 183 -4.64 0.49 -0.12
C VAL A 183 -4.96 -0.13 1.22
N ILE A 184 -5.33 0.69 2.20
CA ILE A 184 -5.86 0.26 3.49
C ILE A 184 -7.37 0.50 3.43
N ASP A 185 -8.14 -0.58 3.41
CA ASP A 185 -9.59 -0.59 3.28
C ASP A 185 -10.26 -0.82 4.64
N PHE A 186 -11.02 0.17 5.09
CA PHE A 186 -11.86 0.12 6.30
C PHE A 186 -13.31 -0.27 5.98
N GLY A 187 -13.55 -0.87 4.81
CA GLY A 187 -14.87 -1.33 4.32
C GLY A 187 -15.49 -0.42 3.26
N GLY A 188 -14.74 0.55 2.74
CA GLY A 188 -15.21 1.51 1.74
C GLY A 188 -14.76 1.19 0.31
N MET A 189 -13.84 0.25 0.12
CA MET A 189 -13.23 0.01 -1.19
C MET A 189 -14.25 -0.51 -2.20
N LYS A 190 -14.40 0.23 -3.30
CA LYS A 190 -15.21 -0.17 -4.45
C LYS A 190 -14.35 -0.86 -5.50
N ARG A 191 -14.94 -1.84 -6.18
CA ARG A 191 -14.28 -2.55 -7.28
C ARG A 191 -13.88 -1.58 -8.39
N SER A 192 -12.59 -1.57 -8.69
CA SER A 192 -11.98 -0.80 -9.78
C SER A 192 -10.71 -1.52 -10.24
N TYR A 193 -10.21 -1.19 -11.42
CA TYR A 193 -9.01 -1.83 -11.96
C TYR A 193 -7.74 -1.38 -11.23
N LEU A 194 -7.58 -0.07 -11.02
CA LEU A 194 -6.39 0.55 -10.41
C LEU A 194 -6.51 0.77 -8.89
N GLY A 195 -7.65 0.43 -8.29
CA GLY A 195 -7.98 0.82 -6.92
C GLY A 195 -8.38 2.31 -6.82
N PRO A 196 -8.70 2.80 -5.61
CA PRO A 196 -9.04 4.20 -5.36
C PRO A 196 -7.87 5.14 -5.65
N ASN A 197 -8.15 6.39 -6.04
CA ASN A 197 -7.12 7.41 -6.24
C ASN A 197 -6.31 7.63 -4.95
N VAL A 198 -5.05 8.05 -5.10
CA VAL A 198 -4.16 8.35 -3.96
C VAL A 198 -4.76 9.45 -3.08
N THR A 199 -4.80 9.20 -1.78
CA THR A 199 -5.46 10.09 -0.80
C THR A 199 -4.45 10.94 -0.03
N TYR A 200 -3.49 11.54 -0.76
CA TYR A 200 -2.45 12.39 -0.17
C TYR A 200 -2.86 13.85 -0.09
N ILE A 201 -2.80 14.44 1.10
CA ILE A 201 -3.05 15.87 1.29
C ILE A 201 -1.75 16.63 1.04
N LYS A 202 -1.75 17.48 0.01
CA LYS A 202 -0.59 18.28 -0.39
C LYS A 202 -0.38 19.51 0.49
#